data_AF-A0A6V7I8V4-F1
#
_entry.id   AF-A0A6V7I8V4-F1
#
_cell.length_a   1.000
_cell.length_b   1.000
_cell.length_c   1.000
_cell.angle_alpha   90.00
_cell.angle_beta   90.00
_cell.angle_gamma   90.00
#
_symmetry.space_group_name_H-M   'P 1'
#
loop_
_entity.id
_entity.type
_entity.pdbx_description
1 polymer ?
#
loop_
_entity_poly.entity_id
_entity_poly.type
_entity_poly.pdbx_seq_one_letter_code
_entity_poly.pdbx_strand_id
1 'polypeptide(L)'
;LANIGSGVSILVVYGPNNYKRISGTSLGGGTFLGLCCLLTGCNSFEEAIQLATEGDNTRVDKLVKDIYGGDYGRFGLPGDLVAS
;
A
#
# COMPACT_ATOMS: atom_id res chain seq x y z
N LEU A 1 -5.87 -0.94 16.52
CA LEU A 1 -6.45 -1.92 15.57
C LEU A 1 -6.62 -1.25 14.22
N ALA A 2 -6.03 -1.81 13.16
CA ALA A 2 -6.34 -1.44 11.79
C ALA A 2 -7.10 -2.61 11.15
N ASN A 3 -8.37 -2.39 10.79
CA ASN A 3 -9.19 -3.39 10.13
C ASN A 3 -9.21 -3.10 8.62
N ILE A 4 -8.60 -3.98 7.84
CA ILE A 4 -8.45 -3.86 6.39
C ILE A 4 -9.46 -4.80 5.72
N GLY A 5 -10.51 -4.22 5.16
CA GLY A 5 -11.46 -4.91 4.28
C GLY A 5 -11.43 -4.25 2.90
N SER A 6 -12.59 -4.00 2.29
CA SER A 6 -12.66 -3.24 1.03
C SER A 6 -12.01 -1.86 1.15
N GLY A 7 -12.26 -1.16 2.27
CA GLY A 7 -11.50 0.00 2.74
C GLY A 7 -10.82 -0.30 4.09
N VAL A 8 -10.31 0.72 4.78
CA VAL A 8 -9.61 0.55 6.07
C VAL A 8 -10.26 1.38 7.16
N SER A 9 -10.44 0.79 8.34
CA SER A 9 -10.82 1.49 9.57
C SER A 9 -9.72 1.39 10.62
N ILE A 10 -9.37 2.52 11.23
CA ILE A 10 -8.33 2.60 12.26
C ILE A 10 -8.99 2.96 13.59
N LEU A 11 -8.84 2.07 14.56
CA LEU A 11 -9.40 2.19 15.90
C LEU A 11 -8.27 2.22 16.95
N VAL A 12 -8.40 3.12 17.92
CA VAL A 12 -7.66 3.04 19.19
C VAL A 12 -8.54 2.29 20.18
N VAL A 13 -7.99 1.24 20.80
CA VAL A 13 -8.69 0.37 21.76
C VAL A 13 -8.02 0.55 23.11
N TYR A 14 -8.76 1.11 24.07
CA TYR A 14 -8.31 1.33 25.44
C TYR A 14 -8.74 0.20 26.39
N GLY A 15 -9.79 -0.54 26.04
CA GLY A 15 -10.28 -1.70 26.79
C GLY A 15 -11.49 -2.37 26.11
N PRO A 16 -12.06 -3.44 26.69
CA PRO A 16 -13.08 -4.28 26.04
C PRO A 16 -14.31 -3.50 25.53
N ASN A 17 -14.75 -2.49 26.28
CA ASN A 17 -15.88 -1.62 25.92
C ASN A 17 -15.46 -0.15 25.73
N ASN A 18 -14.15 0.11 25.63
CA ASN A 18 -13.63 1.47 25.44
C ASN A 18 -12.71 1.49 24.22
N TYR A 19 -13.27 1.88 23.08
CA TYR A 19 -12.53 2.03 21.84
C TYR A 19 -13.17 3.11 20.97
N LYS A 20 -12.36 3.70 20.09
CA LYS A 20 -12.80 4.75 19.17
C LYS A 20 -12.18 4.54 17.80
N ARG A 21 -12.99 4.63 16.75
CA ARG A 21 -12.49 4.80 15.38
C ARG A 21 -11.91 6.20 15.23
N ILE A 22 -10.60 6.29 15.06
CA ILE A 22 -9.88 7.57 14.97
C ILE A 22 -9.69 8.03 13.53
N SER A 23 -9.67 7.10 12.57
CA SER A 23 -9.46 7.41 11.16
C SER A 23 -9.84 6.22 10.28
N GLY A 24 -9.60 6.37 8.98
CA GLY A 24 -9.62 5.31 7.99
C GLY A 24 -9.18 5.84 6.64
N THR A 25 -9.05 4.94 5.68
CA THR A 25 -8.78 5.28 4.28
C THR A 25 -9.69 4.46 3.38
N SER A 26 -10.10 5.02 2.24
CA SER A 26 -10.78 4.28 1.19
C SER A 26 -9.82 3.35 0.43
N LEU A 27 -8.51 3.55 0.55
CA LEU A 27 -7.47 2.71 -0.05
C LEU A 27 -7.29 1.44 0.80
N GLY A 28 -8.02 0.39 0.45
CA GLY A 28 -7.98 -0.91 1.13
C GLY A 28 -7.85 -2.08 0.16
N GLY A 29 -8.27 -3.27 0.59
CA GLY A 29 -8.21 -4.48 -0.22
C GLY A 29 -9.07 -4.42 -1.48
N GLY A 30 -10.16 -3.65 -1.46
CA GLY A 30 -11.00 -3.42 -2.65
C GLY A 30 -10.29 -2.56 -3.69
N THR A 31 -9.46 -1.60 -3.25
CA THR A 31 -8.63 -0.81 -4.16
C THR A 31 -7.54 -1.66 -4.79
N PHE A 32 -6.85 -2.48 -3.99
CA PHE A 32 -5.86 -3.44 -4.50
C PHE A 32 -6.48 -4.36 -5.55
N LEU A 33 -7.51 -5.12 -5.18
CA LEU A 33 -8.13 -6.10 -6.08
C LEU A 33 -8.72 -5.43 -7.32
N GLY A 34 -9.45 -4.32 -7.15
CA GLY A 34 -10.06 -3.61 -8.27
C GLY A 34 -9.04 -3.08 -9.27
N LEU A 35 -7.94 -2.47 -8.80
CA LEU A 35 -6.87 -2.00 -9.68
C LEU A 35 -6.11 -3.15 -10.34
N CYS A 36 -5.83 -4.25 -9.61
CA CYS A 36 -5.23 -5.44 -10.20
C CYS A 36 -6.11 -5.99 -11.34
N CYS A 37 -7.40 -6.19 -11.10
CA CYS A 37 -8.33 -6.66 -12.14
C CYS A 37 -8.31 -5.75 -13.38
N LEU A 38 -8.32 -4.43 -13.20
CA LEU A 38 -8.32 -3.47 -14.31
C LEU A 38 -6.99 -3.42 -15.08
N LEU A 39 -5.85 -3.54 -14.38
CA LEU A 39 -4.53 -3.34 -14.97
C LEU A 39 -3.89 -4.63 -15.49
N THR A 40 -4.24 -5.79 -14.93
CA THR A 40 -3.63 -7.08 -15.27
C THR A 40 -4.61 -8.08 -15.86
N GLY A 41 -5.92 -7.85 -15.69
CA GLY A 41 -6.96 -8.76 -16.14
C GLY A 41 -7.19 -9.99 -15.23
N CYS A 42 -6.58 -10.03 -14.03
CA CYS A 42 -6.84 -11.11 -13.07
C CYS A 42 -8.30 -11.10 -12.59
N ASN A 43 -8.82 -12.27 -12.21
CA ASN A 43 -10.23 -12.46 -11.87
C ASN A 43 -10.47 -12.92 -10.42
N SER A 44 -9.42 -13.17 -9.66
CA SER A 44 -9.50 -13.51 -8.24
C SER A 44 -8.43 -12.80 -7.41
N PHE A 45 -8.64 -12.78 -6.09
CA PHE A 45 -7.64 -12.24 -5.16
C PHE A 45 -6.36 -13.07 -5.16
N GLU A 46 -6.48 -14.39 -5.22
CA GLU A 46 -5.36 -15.33 -5.23
C GLU A 46 -4.48 -15.12 -6.48
N GLU A 47 -5.09 -14.91 -7.65
CA GLU A 47 -4.37 -14.61 -8.88
C GLU A 47 -3.63 -13.27 -8.79
N ALA A 48 -4.28 -12.24 -8.23
CA ALA A 48 -3.65 -10.94 -8.02
C ALA A 48 -2.41 -11.04 -7.10
N ILE A 49 -2.48 -11.85 -6.04
CA ILE A 49 -1.35 -12.08 -5.13
C ILE A 49 -0.23 -12.88 -5.81
N GLN A 50 -0.56 -13.88 -6.63
CA GLN A 50 0.44 -14.63 -7.39
C GLN A 50 1.21 -13.71 -8.34
N LEU A 51 0.51 -12.89 -9.12
CA LEU A 51 1.12 -11.91 -10.02
C LEU A 51 2.01 -10.92 -9.27
N ALA A 52 1.56 -10.43 -8.10
CA ALA A 52 2.35 -9.51 -7.28
C ALA A 52 3.62 -10.15 -6.71
N THR A 53 3.60 -11.46 -6.45
CA THR A 53 4.78 -12.20 -5.93
C THR A 53 5.89 -12.36 -6.97
N GLU A 54 5.52 -12.40 -8.25
CA GLU A 54 6.46 -12.51 -9.38
C GLU A 54 6.88 -11.14 -9.95
N GLY A 55 6.20 -10.06 -9.53
CA GLY A 55 6.42 -8.71 -10.01
C GLY A 55 7.65 -8.02 -9.43
N ASP A 56 8.07 -6.94 -10.10
CA ASP A 56 9.08 -6.00 -9.62
C ASP A 56 8.50 -4.59 -9.70
N ASN A 57 8.18 -4.00 -8.54
CA ASN A 57 7.55 -2.70 -8.46
C ASN A 57 8.47 -1.57 -8.95
N THR A 58 9.80 -1.74 -8.91
CA THR A 58 10.77 -0.71 -9.34
C THR A 58 10.74 -0.44 -10.84
N ARG A 59 10.04 -1.29 -11.61
CA ARG A 59 9.78 -1.08 -13.04
C ARG A 59 8.62 -0.13 -13.33
N VAL A 60 7.84 0.22 -12.30
CA VAL A 60 6.65 1.08 -12.40
C VAL A 60 6.78 2.29 -11.47
N ASP A 61 7.15 2.06 -10.21
CA ASP A 61 7.35 3.10 -9.21
C ASP A 61 8.57 3.95 -9.53
N LYS A 62 8.52 5.25 -9.23
CA LYS A 62 9.71 6.10 -9.24
C LYS A 62 10.31 6.16 -7.85
N LEU A 63 11.58 5.80 -7.73
CA LEU A 63 12.31 5.80 -6.47
C LEU A 63 13.01 7.16 -6.23
N VAL A 64 13.39 7.44 -4.99
CA VAL A 64 14.14 8.66 -4.62
C VAL A 64 15.42 8.78 -5.45
N LYS A 65 16.15 7.68 -5.67
CA LYS A 65 17.36 7.68 -6.51
C LYS A 65 17.09 8.01 -7.98
N ASP A 66 15.88 7.75 -8.48
CA ASP A 66 15.53 8.08 -9.86
C ASP A 66 15.30 9.59 -10.03
N ILE A 67 15.06 10.31 -8.94
CA ILE A 67 14.93 11.78 -8.89
C ILE A 67 16.26 12.44 -8.50
N TYR A 68 16.94 11.90 -7.48
CA TYR A 68 18.10 12.53 -6.83
C TYR A 68 19.46 11.89 -7.16
N GLY A 69 19.49 10.79 -7.92
CA GLY A 69 20.70 10.04 -8.26
C GLY A 69 21.29 9.22 -7.11
N GLY A 70 20.59 9.12 -5.98
CA GLY A 70 21.01 8.43 -4.75
C GLY A 70 20.07 8.78 -3.61
N ASP A 71 20.56 8.72 -2.37
CA ASP A 71 19.79 9.13 -1.19
C ASP A 71 19.49 10.63 -1.18
N TYR A 72 18.32 11.00 -0.65
CA TYR A 72 18.04 12.39 -0.31
C TYR A 72 18.47 12.70 1.12
N GLY A 73 19.79 12.89 1.30
CA GLY A 73 20.45 12.95 2.61
C GLY A 73 19.95 14.06 3.55
N ARG A 74 19.44 15.18 3.03
CA ARG A 74 18.94 16.30 3.86
C ARG A 74 17.82 15.88 4.81
N PHE A 75 16.96 14.98 4.37
CA PHE A 75 15.82 14.47 5.14
C PHE A 75 15.95 13.00 5.47
N GLY A 76 17.12 12.40 5.18
CA GLY A 76 17.38 10.98 5.44
C GLY A 76 16.47 10.04 4.67
N LEU A 77 16.09 10.38 3.42
CA LEU A 77 15.30 9.46 2.58
C LEU A 77 16.24 8.55 1.79
N PRO A 78 16.17 7.21 1.98
CA PRO A 78 16.95 6.26 1.20
C PRO A 78 16.62 6.31 -0.30
N GLY A 79 17.61 6.05 -1.14
CA GLY A 79 17.45 6.07 -2.60
C GLY A 79 16.49 5.01 -3.14
N ASP A 80 16.28 3.91 -2.44
CA ASP A 80 15.35 2.82 -2.78
C ASP A 80 13.91 3.06 -2.28
N LEU A 81 13.65 4.17 -1.59
CA LEU A 81 12.31 4.55 -1.18
C LEU A 81 11.46 4.99 -2.39
N VAL A 82 10.20 4.56 -2.46
CA VAL A 82 9.23 5.03 -3.46
C VAL A 82 8.93 6.51 -3.23
N ALA A 83 9.12 7.31 -4.27
CA ALA A 83 8.83 8.75 -4.28
C ALA A 83 7.49 9.07 -4.96
N SER A 84 7.12 8.33 -6.00
CA SER A 84 5.83 8.46 -6.71
C SER A 84 5.40 7.19 -7.42
#